data_AF-A0A7H4P891-F1
#
_entry.id   AF-A0A7H4P891-F1
#
_cell.length_a   1.000
_cell.length_b   1.000
_cell.length_c   1.000
_cell.angle_alpha   90.00
_cell.angle_beta   90.00
_cell.angle_gamma   90.00
#
_symmetry.space_group_name_H-M   'P 1'
#
loop_
_entity.id
_entity.type
_entity.pdbx_description
1 polymer ?
#
loop_
_entity_poly.entity_id
_entity_poly.type
_entity_poly.pdbx_seq_one_letter_code
_entity_poly.pdbx_strand_id
1 'polypeptide(L)'
;MIKRKRESPCRYPDFHRSEPFTLGIELELQVVNPPGFDLSQDSSALIDEIQGTLKAGEAKHDITESMLEIATGVCRDIHQATAQLSAVQQAVLRAAARHHVQICGGGTHPFQSWQRQQISDSPRYRKTVEHFGYLAKQATIFGQHVHVGCQNGDDAIYLLHGLSRFVPHFIALNAASPWLDGTDSGFACSRLNLFAAYPDNGPMPWVNNWQAFIGLFRRLSYTSHDRQHEGSALGYSPQPALWHRRSPGHGYPADD
;
A
#
# COMPACT_ATOMS: atom_id res chain seq x y z
N MET A 1 -6.76 27.13 -32.84
CA MET A 1 -6.80 27.66 -31.46
C MET A 1 -7.55 26.66 -30.59
N ILE A 2 -6.85 25.72 -29.95
CA ILE A 2 -7.48 24.63 -29.18
C ILE A 2 -7.96 25.22 -27.85
N LYS A 3 -9.28 25.34 -27.68
CA LYS A 3 -9.90 25.69 -26.40
C LYS A 3 -9.67 24.54 -25.41
N ARG A 4 -8.70 24.67 -24.50
CA ARG A 4 -8.62 23.80 -23.32
C ARG A 4 -9.87 24.08 -22.47
N LYS A 5 -10.77 23.10 -22.33
CA LYS A 5 -11.82 23.12 -21.29
C LYS A 5 -11.12 23.34 -19.95
N ARG A 6 -11.47 24.41 -19.23
CA ARG A 6 -11.14 24.54 -17.81
C ARG A 6 -12.03 23.55 -17.06
N GLU A 7 -11.52 22.36 -16.84
CA GLU A 7 -12.14 21.41 -15.91
C GLU A 7 -12.00 21.94 -14.48
N SER A 8 -13.03 21.71 -13.67
CA SER A 8 -13.10 22.12 -12.26
C SER A 8 -11.89 21.55 -11.50
N PRO A 9 -11.22 22.33 -10.64
CA PRO A 9 -10.06 21.84 -9.91
C PRO A 9 -10.47 20.66 -9.01
N CYS A 10 -9.70 19.57 -9.07
CA CYS A 10 -9.82 18.45 -8.14
C CYS A 10 -9.83 19.00 -6.71
N ARG A 11 -10.93 18.80 -5.98
CA ARG A 11 -11.09 19.26 -4.61
C ARG A 11 -10.62 18.14 -3.70
N TYR A 12 -9.55 18.40 -2.94
CA TYR A 12 -9.12 17.48 -1.91
C TYR A 12 -10.23 17.37 -0.84
N PRO A 13 -10.54 16.16 -0.33
CA PRO A 13 -11.56 16.01 0.70
C PRO A 13 -11.21 16.76 1.98
N ASP A 14 -12.22 17.10 2.77
CA ASP A 14 -11.99 17.62 4.13
C ASP A 14 -11.34 16.53 4.99
N PHE A 15 -10.49 16.93 5.94
CA PHE A 15 -9.78 15.98 6.79
C PHE A 15 -10.75 15.20 7.69
N HIS A 16 -10.70 13.87 7.63
CA HIS A 16 -11.52 13.02 8.50
C HIS A 16 -10.99 13.06 9.94
N ARG A 17 -11.76 13.66 10.85
CA ARG A 17 -11.45 13.69 12.28
C ARG A 17 -11.42 12.27 12.84
N SER A 18 -10.28 11.88 13.39
CA SER A 18 -10.09 10.57 14.01
C SER A 18 -9.77 10.71 15.50
N GLU A 19 -9.99 9.66 16.28
CA GLU A 19 -9.50 9.60 17.66
C GLU A 19 -7.95 9.56 17.63
N PRO A 20 -7.26 10.48 18.32
CA PRO A 20 -5.81 10.54 18.31
C PRO A 20 -5.15 9.23 18.74
N PHE A 21 -4.07 8.86 18.06
CA PHE A 21 -3.22 7.70 18.37
C PHE A 21 -3.86 6.31 18.18
N THR A 22 -5.05 6.26 17.60
CA THR A 22 -5.56 4.99 17.05
C THR A 22 -4.66 4.47 15.93
N LEU A 23 -4.62 3.15 15.75
CA LEU A 23 -3.73 2.45 14.84
C LEU A 23 -4.52 1.65 13.79
N GLY A 24 -4.10 1.76 12.53
CA GLY A 24 -4.40 0.79 11.48
C GLY A 24 -3.09 0.19 10.99
N ILE A 25 -3.01 -1.13 10.84
CA ILE A 25 -1.80 -1.81 10.37
C ILE A 25 -2.14 -2.64 9.14
N GLU A 26 -1.35 -2.48 8.09
CA GLU A 26 -1.41 -3.27 6.86
C GLU A 26 -0.08 -3.99 6.67
N LEU A 27 -0.14 -5.25 6.26
CA LEU A 27 1.01 -6.09 5.93
C LEU A 27 0.81 -6.68 4.54
N GLU A 28 1.69 -6.33 3.63
CA GLU A 28 1.79 -6.97 2.33
C GLU A 28 2.62 -8.24 2.48
N LEU A 29 2.01 -9.39 2.21
CA LEU A 29 2.62 -10.70 2.38
C LEU A 29 2.84 -11.36 1.03
N GLN A 30 3.89 -12.18 0.97
CA GLN A 30 4.27 -12.93 -0.21
C GLN A 30 3.53 -14.27 -0.22
N VAL A 31 2.81 -14.56 -1.31
CA VAL A 31 2.24 -15.88 -1.56
C VAL A 31 3.23 -16.67 -2.41
N VAL A 32 3.73 -17.79 -1.88
CA VAL A 32 4.77 -18.61 -2.54
C VAL A 32 4.27 -20.02 -2.82
N ASN A 33 4.72 -20.61 -3.93
CA ASN A 33 4.29 -21.93 -4.38
C ASN A 33 5.37 -23.00 -4.17
N PRO A 34 5.24 -23.91 -3.19
CA PRO A 34 6.14 -25.06 -3.03
C PRO A 34 6.09 -26.03 -4.23
N PRO A 35 7.15 -26.82 -4.46
CA PRO A 35 8.42 -26.84 -3.71
C PRO A 35 9.44 -25.81 -4.23
N GLY A 36 9.14 -25.09 -5.32
CA GLY A 36 10.06 -24.12 -5.93
C GLY A 36 10.13 -22.79 -5.16
N PHE A 37 9.07 -22.44 -4.44
CA PHE A 37 8.91 -21.20 -3.70
C PHE A 37 8.98 -19.93 -4.56
N ASP A 38 8.68 -20.02 -5.86
CA ASP A 38 8.40 -18.83 -6.66
C ASP A 38 7.12 -18.13 -6.17
N LEU A 39 6.98 -16.84 -6.46
CA LEU A 39 5.75 -16.11 -6.16
C LEU A 39 4.55 -16.71 -6.94
N SER A 40 3.53 -17.12 -6.20
CA SER A 40 2.27 -17.69 -6.69
C SER A 40 1.42 -16.62 -7.40
N GLN A 41 0.38 -17.05 -8.12
CA GLN A 41 -0.64 -16.18 -8.72
C GLN A 41 -2.03 -16.48 -8.11
N ASP A 42 -2.06 -17.01 -6.89
CA ASP A 42 -3.27 -17.56 -6.24
C ASP A 42 -3.81 -16.65 -5.12
N SER A 43 -3.32 -15.40 -4.99
CA SER A 43 -3.81 -14.49 -3.94
C SER A 43 -5.32 -14.30 -3.99
N SER A 44 -5.91 -14.23 -5.19
CA SER A 44 -7.36 -14.11 -5.42
C SER A 44 -8.14 -15.23 -4.75
N ALA A 45 -7.73 -16.47 -5.01
CA ALA A 45 -8.40 -17.64 -4.47
C ALA A 45 -8.35 -17.68 -2.94
N LEU A 46 -7.23 -17.25 -2.35
CA LEU A 46 -7.10 -17.13 -0.90
C LEU A 46 -8.02 -16.06 -0.31
N ILE A 47 -8.10 -14.90 -0.94
CA ILE A 47 -8.92 -13.77 -0.48
C ILE A 47 -10.40 -14.14 -0.52
N ASP A 48 -10.87 -14.65 -1.67
CA ASP A 48 -12.27 -15.05 -1.86
C ASP A 48 -12.72 -16.07 -0.81
N GLU A 49 -11.83 -17.00 -0.45
CA GLU A 49 -12.12 -18.03 0.55
C GLU A 49 -12.30 -17.47 1.96
N ILE A 50 -11.55 -16.44 2.33
CA ILE A 50 -11.51 -15.96 3.73
C ILE A 50 -12.36 -14.71 3.96
N GLN A 51 -12.65 -13.90 2.94
CA GLN A 51 -13.30 -12.59 3.10
C GLN A 51 -14.64 -12.66 3.84
N GLY A 52 -15.43 -13.72 3.65
CA GLY A 52 -16.71 -13.93 4.34
C GLY A 52 -16.60 -14.46 5.78
N THR A 53 -15.39 -14.81 6.24
CA THR A 53 -15.17 -15.48 7.54
C THR A 53 -14.58 -14.56 8.61
N LEU A 54 -14.00 -13.42 8.20
CA LEU A 54 -13.33 -12.49 9.08
C LEU A 54 -14.34 -11.62 9.82
N LYS A 55 -14.26 -11.61 11.16
CA LYS A 55 -15.11 -10.76 12.02
C LYS A 55 -14.57 -9.35 12.21
N ALA A 56 -13.25 -9.19 12.06
CA ALA A 56 -12.51 -7.94 12.18
C ALA A 56 -11.22 -8.05 11.37
N GLY A 57 -10.73 -6.91 10.89
CA GLY A 57 -9.68 -6.87 9.87
C GLY A 57 -10.20 -7.30 8.51
N GLU A 58 -9.31 -7.29 7.53
CA GLU A 58 -9.61 -7.62 6.15
C GLU A 58 -8.38 -8.22 5.46
N ALA A 59 -8.63 -8.93 4.36
CA ALA A 59 -7.62 -9.37 3.42
C ALA A 59 -7.99 -8.86 2.04
N LYS A 60 -7.01 -8.35 1.30
CA LYS A 60 -7.22 -7.64 0.04
C LYS A 60 -6.14 -7.96 -0.97
N HIS A 61 -6.50 -7.68 -2.22
CA HIS A 61 -5.56 -7.60 -3.31
C HIS A 61 -4.74 -6.33 -3.24
N ASP A 62 -3.47 -6.46 -3.58
CA ASP A 62 -2.69 -5.35 -4.11
C ASP A 62 -2.45 -5.52 -5.63
N ILE A 63 -1.49 -4.78 -6.20
CA ILE A 63 -1.21 -4.69 -7.63
C ILE A 63 -0.84 -6.01 -8.30
N THR A 64 -0.36 -7.01 -7.57
CA THR A 64 0.04 -8.31 -8.11
C THR A 64 -0.74 -9.48 -7.51
N GLU A 65 -0.99 -10.51 -8.31
CA GLU A 65 -1.62 -11.77 -7.87
C GLU A 65 -0.73 -12.60 -6.91
N SER A 66 0.51 -12.16 -6.74
CA SER A 66 1.51 -12.73 -5.85
C SER A 66 1.53 -12.12 -4.45
N MET A 67 0.75 -11.07 -4.23
CA MET A 67 0.70 -10.34 -2.98
C MET A 67 -0.66 -10.49 -2.31
N LEU A 68 -0.61 -10.77 -1.01
CA LEU A 68 -1.77 -10.79 -0.14
C LEU A 68 -1.60 -9.69 0.91
N GLU A 69 -2.44 -8.66 0.86
CA GLU A 69 -2.48 -7.65 1.91
C GLU A 69 -3.42 -8.13 3.02
N ILE A 70 -2.96 -8.09 4.27
CA ILE A 70 -3.81 -8.21 5.45
C ILE A 70 -3.81 -6.89 6.22
N ALA A 71 -4.98 -6.46 6.68
CA ALA A 71 -5.14 -5.20 7.38
C ALA A 71 -6.01 -5.33 8.63
N THR A 72 -5.71 -4.53 9.65
CA THR A 72 -6.58 -4.37 10.82
C THR A 72 -7.70 -3.37 10.54
N GLY A 73 -8.76 -3.41 11.35
CA GLY A 73 -9.59 -2.22 11.54
C GLY A 73 -8.84 -1.11 12.29
N VAL A 74 -9.58 -0.04 12.65
CA VAL A 74 -9.06 0.99 13.55
C VAL A 74 -8.99 0.43 14.97
N CYS A 75 -7.77 0.34 15.50
CA CYS A 75 -7.46 -0.23 16.81
C CYS A 75 -7.08 0.87 17.80
N ARG A 76 -7.48 0.72 19.06
CA ARG A 76 -7.15 1.68 20.14
C ARG A 76 -5.74 1.48 20.70
N ASP A 77 -5.21 0.26 20.58
CA ASP A 77 -3.93 -0.16 21.15
C ASP A 77 -3.33 -1.31 20.33
N ILE A 78 -2.05 -1.60 20.59
CA ILE A 78 -1.31 -2.66 19.90
C ILE A 78 -1.86 -4.06 20.20
N HIS A 79 -2.47 -4.29 21.37
CA HIS A 79 -3.00 -5.60 21.73
C HIS A 79 -4.22 -5.95 20.86
N GLN A 80 -5.08 -4.97 20.62
CA GLN A 80 -6.20 -5.10 19.69
C GLN A 80 -5.72 -5.34 18.26
N ALA A 81 -4.69 -4.60 17.81
CA ALA A 81 -4.12 -4.79 16.48
C ALA A 81 -3.50 -6.19 16.31
N THR A 82 -2.70 -6.65 17.29
CA THR A 82 -2.13 -8.00 17.30
C THR A 82 -3.20 -9.08 17.28
N ALA A 83 -4.28 -8.92 18.06
CA ALA A 83 -5.37 -9.89 18.07
C ALA A 83 -6.08 -9.98 16.71
N GLN A 84 -6.33 -8.84 16.05
CA GLN A 84 -6.94 -8.83 14.72
C GLN A 84 -6.00 -9.44 13.67
N LEU A 85 -4.72 -9.02 13.63
CA LEU A 85 -3.74 -9.58 12.69
C LEU A 85 -3.59 -11.10 12.88
N SER A 86 -3.54 -11.58 14.12
CA SER A 86 -3.44 -13.02 14.39
C SER A 86 -4.67 -13.79 13.89
N ALA A 87 -5.87 -13.23 14.06
CA ALA A 87 -7.10 -13.84 13.56
C ALA A 87 -7.11 -13.92 12.01
N VAL A 88 -6.73 -12.84 11.33
CA VAL A 88 -6.63 -12.81 9.86
C VAL A 88 -5.54 -13.77 9.38
N GLN A 89 -4.35 -13.74 9.99
CA GLN A 89 -3.24 -14.64 9.68
C GLN A 89 -3.65 -16.11 9.79
N GLN A 90 -4.36 -16.50 10.85
CA GLN A 90 -4.82 -17.88 11.01
C GLN A 90 -5.82 -18.30 9.92
N ALA A 91 -6.70 -17.40 9.48
CA ALA A 91 -7.60 -17.69 8.37
C ALA A 91 -6.83 -17.86 7.06
N VAL A 92 -5.89 -16.95 6.79
CA VAL A 92 -4.98 -17.00 5.64
C VAL A 92 -4.18 -18.31 5.60
N LEU A 93 -3.56 -18.72 6.71
CA LEU A 93 -2.76 -19.94 6.75
C LEU A 93 -3.59 -21.21 6.52
N ARG A 94 -4.84 -21.24 7.00
CA ARG A 94 -5.77 -22.34 6.71
C ARG A 94 -6.13 -22.40 5.23
N ALA A 95 -6.36 -21.23 4.61
CA ALA A 95 -6.62 -21.16 3.17
C ALA A 95 -5.39 -21.58 2.37
N ALA A 96 -4.22 -21.04 2.68
CA ALA A 96 -2.96 -21.39 2.03
C ALA A 96 -2.71 -22.90 2.03
N ALA A 97 -2.98 -23.58 3.15
CA ALA A 97 -2.85 -25.03 3.26
C ALA A 97 -3.80 -25.80 2.32
N ARG A 98 -5.03 -25.30 2.08
CA ARG A 98 -5.99 -25.91 1.16
C ARG A 98 -5.62 -25.69 -0.31
N HIS A 99 -5.02 -24.55 -0.62
CA HIS A 99 -4.55 -24.18 -1.96
C HIS A 99 -3.12 -24.64 -2.24
N HIS A 100 -2.50 -25.36 -1.31
CA HIS A 100 -1.12 -25.87 -1.42
C HIS A 100 -0.05 -24.78 -1.63
N VAL A 101 -0.31 -23.56 -1.16
CA VAL A 101 0.64 -22.44 -1.15
C VAL A 101 1.12 -22.14 0.27
N GLN A 102 2.16 -21.31 0.38
CA GLN A 102 2.66 -20.82 1.67
C GLN A 102 2.75 -19.30 1.68
N ILE A 103 2.88 -18.74 2.88
CA ILE A 103 2.88 -17.30 3.12
C ILE A 103 4.15 -16.92 3.87
N CYS A 104 4.85 -15.90 3.39
CA CYS A 104 6.00 -15.34 4.08
C CYS A 104 6.01 -13.80 4.02
N GLY A 105 6.82 -13.18 4.87
CA GLY A 105 7.07 -11.74 4.84
C GLY A 105 8.40 -11.42 4.15
N GLY A 106 8.91 -10.22 4.39
CA GLY A 106 10.17 -9.73 3.80
C GLY A 106 9.89 -8.72 2.70
N GLY A 107 10.78 -7.74 2.52
CA GLY A 107 10.52 -6.56 1.69
C GLY A 107 10.66 -6.78 0.18
N THR A 108 11.34 -7.86 -0.22
CA THR A 108 11.51 -8.32 -1.60
C THR A 108 11.47 -9.84 -1.60
N HIS A 109 11.04 -10.44 -2.72
CA HIS A 109 11.25 -11.87 -2.92
C HIS A 109 12.69 -12.12 -3.39
N PRO A 110 13.45 -13.05 -2.78
CA PRO A 110 14.91 -13.11 -2.95
C PRO A 110 15.40 -13.44 -4.37
N PHE A 111 14.65 -14.26 -5.12
CA PHE A 111 15.06 -14.74 -6.45
C PHE A 111 13.97 -14.61 -7.52
N GLN A 112 12.86 -13.94 -7.20
CA GLN A 112 11.81 -13.74 -8.21
C GLN A 112 12.31 -12.76 -9.25
N SER A 113 12.05 -13.03 -10.53
CA SER A 113 12.24 -12.06 -11.61
C SER A 113 10.92 -11.36 -11.95
N TRP A 114 10.97 -10.03 -12.10
CA TRP A 114 9.85 -9.17 -12.53
C TRP A 114 9.20 -9.62 -13.85
N GLN A 115 9.92 -10.33 -14.72
CA GLN A 115 9.42 -10.81 -16.02
C GLN A 115 8.30 -11.84 -15.89
N ARG A 116 8.25 -12.55 -14.76
CA ARG A 116 7.27 -13.61 -14.48
C ARG A 116 6.04 -13.11 -13.71
N GLN A 117 6.03 -11.84 -13.30
CA GLN A 117 4.91 -11.26 -12.55
C GLN A 117 3.69 -11.04 -13.45
N GLN A 118 2.52 -11.48 -12.97
CA GLN A 118 1.25 -11.06 -13.52
C GLN A 118 0.66 -9.96 -12.64
N ILE A 119 0.18 -8.91 -13.29
CA ILE A 119 -0.47 -7.78 -12.64
C ILE A 119 -1.94 -8.15 -12.52
N SER A 120 -2.55 -7.91 -11.36
CA SER A 120 -3.95 -8.27 -11.11
C SER A 120 -4.87 -7.55 -12.08
N ASP A 121 -5.97 -8.20 -12.46
CA ASP A 121 -6.84 -7.71 -13.54
C ASP A 121 -7.79 -6.59 -13.08
N SER A 122 -7.22 -5.49 -12.61
CA SER A 122 -7.95 -4.29 -12.20
C SER A 122 -7.70 -3.14 -13.18
N PRO A 123 -8.75 -2.40 -13.59
CA PRO A 123 -8.63 -1.21 -14.44
C PRO A 123 -7.65 -0.16 -13.88
N ARG A 124 -7.46 -0.13 -12.55
CA ARG A 124 -6.50 0.75 -11.86
C ARG A 124 -5.06 0.39 -12.23
N TYR A 125 -4.72 -0.90 -12.20
CA TYR A 125 -3.34 -1.36 -12.38
C TYR A 125 -2.92 -1.36 -13.84
N ARG A 126 -3.85 -1.62 -14.78
CA ARG A 126 -3.61 -1.47 -16.22
C ARG A 126 -3.10 -0.07 -16.58
N LYS A 127 -3.68 0.98 -15.99
CA LYS A 127 -3.19 2.37 -16.17
C LYS A 127 -1.77 2.56 -15.62
N THR A 128 -1.43 1.95 -14.48
CA THR A 128 -0.08 2.07 -13.89
C THR A 128 0.97 1.48 -14.83
N VAL A 129 0.66 0.33 -15.46
CA VAL A 129 1.52 -0.30 -16.47
C VAL A 129 1.67 0.55 -17.73
N GLU A 130 0.57 1.13 -18.22
CA GLU A 130 0.60 2.03 -19.38
C GLU A 130 1.54 3.23 -19.18
N HIS A 131 1.65 3.74 -17.94
CA HIS A 131 2.43 4.93 -17.64
C HIS A 131 3.88 4.63 -17.25
N PHE A 132 4.10 3.62 -16.42
CA PHE A 132 5.44 3.31 -15.87
C PHE A 132 6.12 2.14 -16.59
N GLY A 133 5.41 1.43 -17.47
CA GLY A 133 5.95 0.34 -18.26
C GLY A 133 6.57 -0.76 -17.39
N TYR A 134 7.84 -1.07 -17.62
CA TYR A 134 8.55 -2.12 -16.89
C TYR A 134 8.77 -1.79 -15.40
N LEU A 135 8.78 -0.50 -15.02
CA LEU A 135 8.93 -0.10 -13.61
C LEU A 135 7.76 -0.58 -12.76
N ALA A 136 6.54 -0.59 -13.32
CA ALA A 136 5.37 -1.14 -12.63
C ALA A 136 5.49 -2.65 -12.38
N LYS A 137 6.24 -3.38 -13.22
CA LYS A 137 6.50 -4.82 -13.02
C LYS A 137 7.62 -5.09 -12.01
N GLN A 138 8.54 -4.15 -11.84
CA GLN A 138 9.58 -4.21 -10.79
C GLN A 138 9.07 -3.80 -9.41
N ALA A 139 7.88 -3.17 -9.34
CA ALA A 139 7.28 -2.67 -8.11
C ALA A 139 6.69 -3.75 -7.19
N THR A 140 6.94 -5.05 -7.43
CA THR A 140 6.58 -6.11 -6.48
C THR A 140 7.54 -6.08 -5.28
N ILE A 141 7.33 -5.11 -4.41
CA ILE A 141 7.90 -5.07 -3.08
C ILE A 141 6.81 -5.27 -2.05
N PHE A 142 7.18 -5.57 -0.82
CA PHE A 142 6.22 -5.85 0.24
C PHE A 142 6.49 -4.91 1.42
N GLY A 143 5.47 -4.14 1.77
CA GLY A 143 5.46 -3.12 2.80
C GLY A 143 4.76 -3.54 4.08
N GLN A 144 5.10 -2.80 5.14
CA GLN A 144 4.28 -2.69 6.32
C GLN A 144 3.83 -1.24 6.43
N HIS A 145 2.54 -1.00 6.49
CA HIS A 145 1.97 0.33 6.64
C HIS A 145 1.34 0.48 8.03
N VAL A 146 1.57 1.64 8.64
CA VAL A 146 1.02 1.98 9.95
C VAL A 146 0.34 3.33 9.84
N HIS A 147 -0.97 3.32 10.02
CA HIS A 147 -1.82 4.50 10.05
C HIS A 147 -2.00 4.95 11.49
N VAL A 148 -1.83 6.26 11.74
CA VAL A 148 -1.99 6.87 13.06
C VAL A 148 -3.09 7.92 13.01
N GLY A 149 -4.14 7.73 13.81
CA GLY A 149 -5.26 8.67 13.89
C GLY A 149 -4.84 10.04 14.41
N CYS A 150 -5.32 11.09 13.74
CA CYS A 150 -5.11 12.49 14.12
C CYS A 150 -6.46 13.23 14.19
N GLN A 151 -6.54 14.27 15.02
CA GLN A 151 -7.79 15.00 15.22
C GLN A 151 -8.12 15.93 14.05
N ASN A 152 -7.09 16.51 13.41
CA ASN A 152 -7.23 17.44 12.29
C ASN A 152 -5.99 17.38 11.39
N GLY A 153 -6.06 18.07 10.25
CA GLY A 153 -4.99 18.09 9.26
C GLY A 153 -3.70 18.78 9.72
N ASP A 154 -3.79 19.80 10.58
CA ASP A 154 -2.59 20.49 11.08
C ASP A 154 -1.80 19.59 12.03
N ASP A 155 -2.49 18.84 12.89
CA ASP A 155 -1.89 17.80 13.74
C ASP A 155 -1.25 16.70 12.88
N ALA A 156 -1.87 16.32 11.76
CA ALA A 156 -1.32 15.33 10.84
C ALA A 156 -0.01 15.82 10.18
N ILE A 157 0.06 17.11 9.79
CA ILE A 157 1.30 17.71 9.27
C ILE A 157 2.38 17.78 10.35
N TYR A 158 2.02 18.15 11.58
CA TYR A 158 2.96 18.15 12.71
C TYR A 158 3.51 16.75 12.98
N LEU A 159 2.64 15.74 13.05
CA LEU A 159 3.02 14.34 13.26
C LEU A 159 3.92 13.83 12.14
N LEU A 160 3.58 14.13 10.88
CA LEU A 160 4.38 13.77 9.70
C LEU A 160 5.81 14.29 9.86
N HIS A 161 6.00 15.58 10.15
CA HIS A 161 7.33 16.15 10.34
C HIS A 161 8.07 15.54 11.53
N GLY A 162 7.36 15.22 12.61
CA GLY A 162 7.92 14.50 13.75
C GLY A 162 8.44 13.12 13.38
N LEU A 163 7.64 12.32 12.67
CA LEU A 163 7.98 10.97 12.23
C LEU A 163 9.07 10.95 11.14
N SER A 164 9.10 11.95 10.26
CA SER A 164 10.13 12.08 9.21
C SER A 164 11.55 12.02 9.78
N ARG A 165 11.76 12.53 11.00
CA ARG A 165 13.06 12.51 11.69
C ARG A 165 13.50 11.10 12.07
N PHE A 166 12.55 10.18 12.20
CA PHE A 166 12.77 8.79 12.62
C PHE A 166 12.68 7.78 11.48
N VAL A 167 12.36 8.20 10.25
CA VAL A 167 12.31 7.32 9.07
C VAL A 167 13.56 6.43 8.94
N PRO A 168 14.81 6.94 9.05
CA PRO A 168 15.99 6.07 9.00
C PRO A 168 16.03 4.97 10.07
N HIS A 169 15.47 5.23 11.25
CA HIS A 169 15.40 4.27 12.35
C HIS A 169 14.38 3.17 12.04
N PHE A 170 13.20 3.54 11.52
CA PHE A 170 12.19 2.57 11.12
C PHE A 170 12.69 1.68 9.98
N ILE A 171 13.43 2.24 9.02
CA ILE A 171 14.05 1.48 7.93
C ILE A 171 15.06 0.49 8.49
N ALA A 172 15.96 0.92 9.37
CA ALA A 172 16.98 0.06 9.95
C ALA A 172 16.39 -1.08 10.80
N LEU A 173 15.36 -0.79 11.60
CA LEU A 173 14.69 -1.79 12.45
C LEU A 173 13.86 -2.81 11.65
N ASN A 174 13.37 -2.44 10.45
CA ASN A 174 12.53 -3.27 9.59
C ASN A 174 13.24 -3.69 8.29
N ALA A 175 14.57 -3.73 8.31
CA ALA A 175 15.37 -4.13 7.15
C ALA A 175 15.24 -5.64 6.92
N ALA A 176 14.56 -6.03 5.84
CA ALA A 176 14.28 -7.43 5.51
C ALA A 176 14.25 -7.65 3.98
N SER A 177 15.11 -6.97 3.22
CA SER A 177 15.18 -7.12 1.76
C SER A 177 16.61 -7.05 1.21
N PRO A 178 17.52 -7.95 1.62
CA PRO A 178 18.90 -7.91 1.15
C PRO A 178 19.11 -8.49 -0.25
N TRP A 179 18.22 -9.36 -0.72
CA TRP A 179 18.29 -10.00 -2.03
C TRP A 179 17.33 -9.35 -3.03
N LEU A 180 17.74 -9.28 -4.30
CA LEU A 180 16.94 -8.81 -5.41
C LEU A 180 17.31 -9.59 -6.69
N ASP A 181 16.33 -10.11 -7.43
CA ASP A 181 16.53 -10.88 -8.67
C ASP A 181 17.61 -11.98 -8.53
N GLY A 182 17.68 -12.64 -7.37
CA GLY A 182 18.61 -13.74 -7.10
C GLY A 182 20.04 -13.30 -6.74
N THR A 183 20.26 -12.00 -6.59
CA THR A 183 21.56 -11.41 -6.31
C THR A 183 21.55 -10.69 -4.96
N ASP A 184 22.64 -10.82 -4.19
CA ASP A 184 22.84 -9.99 -3.00
C ASP A 184 23.01 -8.54 -3.43
N SER A 185 22.10 -7.67 -2.98
CA SER A 185 22.11 -6.25 -3.33
C SER A 185 23.21 -5.46 -2.62
N GLY A 186 23.80 -6.01 -1.56
CA GLY A 186 24.70 -5.30 -0.65
C GLY A 186 24.00 -4.36 0.35
N PHE A 187 22.67 -4.25 0.30
CA PHE A 187 21.86 -3.48 1.26
C PHE A 187 21.18 -4.40 2.26
N ALA A 188 20.90 -3.92 3.48
CA ALA A 188 19.97 -4.63 4.37
C ALA A 188 18.50 -4.42 3.94
N CYS A 189 18.21 -3.28 3.30
CA CYS A 189 16.88 -2.89 2.83
C CYS A 189 16.97 -2.32 1.41
N SER A 190 16.85 -3.17 0.40
CA SER A 190 16.89 -2.75 -1.02
C SER A 190 15.55 -2.25 -1.55
N ARG A 191 14.43 -2.63 -0.91
CA ARG A 191 13.07 -2.36 -1.42
C ARG A 191 12.79 -0.88 -1.71
N LEU A 192 13.36 0.02 -0.90
CA LEU A 192 13.16 1.47 -1.03
C LEU A 192 13.84 2.06 -2.28
N ASN A 193 14.87 1.39 -2.79
CA ASN A 193 15.57 1.84 -3.99
C ASN A 193 14.78 1.55 -5.26
N LEU A 194 13.87 0.56 -5.25
CA LEU A 194 13.04 0.22 -6.39
C LEU A 194 12.05 1.33 -6.75
N PHE A 195 11.61 2.11 -5.75
CA PHE A 195 10.78 3.29 -5.97
C PHE A 195 11.56 4.57 -6.31
N ALA A 196 12.90 4.55 -6.35
CA ALA A 196 13.70 5.74 -6.61
C ALA A 196 13.47 6.37 -8.00
N ALA A 197 12.93 5.60 -8.96
CA ALA A 197 12.57 6.10 -10.28
C ALA A 197 11.26 6.91 -10.30
N TYR A 198 10.45 6.83 -9.24
CA TYR A 198 9.17 7.53 -9.17
C TYR A 198 9.39 8.99 -8.72
N PRO A 199 8.77 9.98 -9.41
CA PRO A 199 9.02 11.40 -9.17
C PRO A 199 8.53 11.90 -7.80
N ASP A 200 7.69 11.12 -7.13
CA ASP A 200 7.06 11.39 -5.84
C ASP A 200 7.56 10.45 -4.73
N ASN A 201 8.69 9.77 -4.94
CA ASN A 201 9.34 9.00 -3.89
C ASN A 201 10.09 9.88 -2.88
N GLY A 202 10.23 9.38 -1.65
CA GLY A 202 11.04 10.01 -0.60
C GLY A 202 10.23 10.93 0.31
N PRO A 203 10.85 11.94 0.95
CA PRO A 203 10.14 12.80 1.88
C PRO A 203 9.15 13.71 1.15
N MET A 204 7.97 13.92 1.75
CA MET A 204 7.00 14.88 1.24
C MET A 204 7.63 16.29 1.14
N PRO A 205 7.39 17.04 0.03
CA PRO A 205 7.78 18.43 -0.05
C PRO A 205 7.26 19.24 1.14
N TRP A 206 8.10 20.13 1.65
CA TRP A 206 7.81 20.86 2.88
C TRP A 206 6.54 21.73 2.79
N VAL A 207 5.67 21.60 3.80
CA VAL A 207 4.51 22.45 4.04
C VAL A 207 4.33 22.69 5.53
N ASN A 208 3.88 23.87 5.91
CA ASN A 208 3.78 24.26 7.33
C ASN A 208 2.46 23.86 8.01
N ASN A 209 1.41 23.58 7.22
CA ASN A 209 0.06 23.33 7.72
C ASN A 209 -0.80 22.65 6.65
N TRP A 210 -2.02 22.26 7.03
CA TRP A 210 -2.97 21.56 6.18
C TRP A 210 -3.39 22.38 4.94
N GLN A 211 -3.57 23.69 5.10
CA GLN A 211 -3.93 24.56 3.98
C GLN A 211 -2.81 24.59 2.92
N ALA A 212 -1.55 24.65 3.34
CA ALA A 212 -0.40 24.57 2.45
C ALA A 212 -0.29 23.18 1.80
N PHE A 213 -0.60 22.11 2.54
CA PHE A 213 -0.70 20.76 2.00
C PHE A 213 -1.75 20.65 0.89
N ILE A 214 -2.97 21.18 1.06
CA ILE A 214 -3.99 21.20 -0.01
C ILE A 214 -3.46 21.95 -1.24
N GLY A 215 -2.73 23.04 -1.04
CA GLY A 215 -2.09 23.79 -2.13
C GLY A 215 -0.94 23.03 -2.82
N LEU A 216 -0.20 22.21 -2.08
CA LEU A 216 0.80 21.28 -2.63
C LEU A 216 0.11 20.17 -3.44
N PHE A 217 -0.90 19.52 -2.85
CA PHE A 217 -1.67 18.46 -3.52
C PHE A 217 -2.27 18.94 -4.84
N ARG A 218 -2.89 20.14 -4.86
CA ARG A 218 -3.38 20.73 -6.12
C ARG A 218 -2.27 20.89 -7.16
N ARG A 219 -1.09 21.39 -6.76
CA ARG A 219 0.04 21.55 -7.68
C ARG A 219 0.50 20.22 -8.24
N LEU A 220 0.65 19.23 -7.37
CA LEU A 220 1.03 17.89 -7.76
C LEU A 220 -0.03 17.27 -8.67
N SER A 221 -1.33 17.42 -8.40
CA SER A 221 -2.41 16.88 -9.25
C SER A 221 -2.42 17.38 -10.70
N TYR A 222 -1.71 18.48 -11.00
CA TYR A 222 -1.53 18.96 -12.37
C TYR A 222 -0.42 18.23 -13.13
N THR A 223 0.56 17.67 -12.41
CA THR A 223 1.76 17.00 -12.96
C THR A 223 1.77 15.50 -12.71
N SER A 224 1.23 15.07 -11.57
CA SER A 224 0.99 13.68 -11.25
C SER A 224 -0.09 13.18 -12.19
N HIS A 225 0.13 11.98 -12.71
CA HIS A 225 -0.80 11.27 -13.60
C HIS A 225 -2.09 10.84 -12.88
N ASP A 226 -2.31 11.40 -11.69
CA ASP A 226 -3.16 10.90 -10.63
C ASP A 226 -4.44 11.74 -10.51
N ARG A 227 -5.07 12.01 -11.65
CA ARG A 227 -6.29 12.85 -11.71
C ARG A 227 -7.54 12.16 -11.16
N GLN A 228 -7.45 10.89 -10.76
CA GLN A 228 -8.61 10.07 -10.41
C GLN A 228 -8.52 9.38 -9.04
N HIS A 229 -7.42 9.49 -8.29
CA HIS A 229 -7.31 8.84 -6.98
C HIS A 229 -7.42 9.84 -5.83
N GLU A 230 -8.42 9.59 -4.99
CA GLU A 230 -8.73 10.32 -3.76
C GLU A 230 -7.60 10.13 -2.72
N GLY A 231 -6.48 10.83 -2.89
CA GLY A 231 -5.44 11.04 -1.86
C GLY A 231 -4.54 9.84 -1.52
N SER A 232 -4.64 8.70 -2.23
CA SER A 232 -3.97 7.42 -1.90
C SER A 232 -2.77 7.06 -2.77
N ALA A 233 -2.22 7.97 -3.56
CA ALA A 233 -1.23 7.64 -4.60
C ALA A 233 -0.01 8.58 -4.66
N LEU A 234 0.39 9.16 -3.53
CA LEU A 234 1.68 9.86 -3.41
C LEU A 234 2.69 8.94 -2.71
N GLY A 235 3.79 8.60 -3.36
CA GLY A 235 4.85 7.71 -2.85
C GLY A 235 5.70 8.25 -1.68
N TYR A 236 5.19 9.20 -0.90
CA TYR A 236 5.96 9.87 0.14
C TYR A 236 6.11 9.03 1.42
N SER A 237 7.24 9.17 2.10
CA SER A 237 7.53 8.52 3.38
C SER A 237 7.95 9.54 4.44
N PRO A 238 7.11 9.86 5.45
CA PRO A 238 5.70 9.47 5.64
C PRO A 238 4.73 10.31 4.79
N GLN A 239 3.52 9.78 4.57
CA GLN A 239 2.43 10.43 3.83
C GLN A 239 1.25 10.80 4.76
N PRO A 240 0.60 11.96 4.56
CA PRO A 240 -0.71 12.20 5.16
C PRO A 240 -1.77 11.45 4.35
N ALA A 241 -2.36 10.41 4.94
CA ALA A 241 -3.41 9.61 4.30
C ALA A 241 -4.79 9.95 4.90
N LEU A 242 -5.80 10.04 4.03
CA LEU A 242 -7.20 10.03 4.46
C LEU A 242 -7.63 8.57 4.62
N TRP A 243 -7.74 8.11 5.88
CA TRP A 243 -8.39 6.82 6.15
C TRP A 243 -9.89 6.98 6.00
N HIS A 244 -10.40 6.71 4.80
CA HIS A 244 -11.81 6.40 4.65
C HIS A 244 -12.00 4.92 4.97
N ARG A 245 -12.92 4.63 5.89
CA ARG A 245 -13.57 3.31 5.94
C ARG A 245 -14.17 3.10 4.54
N ARG A 246 -13.46 2.43 3.62
CA ARG A 246 -14.05 2.06 2.33
C ARG A 246 -15.14 1.06 2.68
N SER A 247 -16.39 1.50 2.61
CA SER A 247 -17.55 0.67 2.92
C SER A 247 -17.48 -0.64 2.13
N PRO A 248 -17.82 -1.79 2.74
CA PRO A 248 -17.98 -3.02 1.98
C PRO A 248 -19.20 -2.85 1.07
N GLY A 249 -19.01 -2.93 -0.25
CA GLY A 249 -20.12 -3.03 -1.21
C GLY A 249 -20.27 -1.89 -2.22
N HIS A 250 -19.23 -1.56 -2.99
CA HIS A 250 -19.44 -0.99 -4.33
C HIS A 250 -18.99 -2.02 -5.37
N GLY A 251 -19.84 -3.05 -5.55
CA GLY A 251 -19.90 -3.75 -6.83
C GLY A 251 -20.35 -2.75 -7.88
N TYR A 252 -19.62 -2.66 -8.99
CA TYR A 252 -20.13 -1.99 -10.17
C TYR A 252 -21.43 -2.69 -10.61
N PRO A 253 -22.49 -1.96 -10.98
CA PRO A 253 -23.61 -2.57 -11.69
C PRO A 253 -23.06 -3.16 -12.99
N ALA A 254 -23.39 -4.43 -13.24
CA ALA A 254 -23.29 -4.98 -14.57
C ALA A 254 -24.36 -4.29 -15.42
N ASP A 255 -23.92 -3.53 -16.42
CA ASP A 255 -24.82 -3.06 -17.47
C ASP A 255 -24.91 -4.17 -18.53
N ASP A 256 -26.14 -4.60 -18.80
CA ASP A 256 -26.57 -5.39 -19.97
C ASP A 256 -26.30 -4.63 -21.29
#